data_AF-A0A961V854-F1
#
_entry.id   AF-A0A961V854-F1
#
_cell.length_a   1.000
_cell.length_b   1.000
_cell.length_c   1.000
_cell.angle_alpha   90.00
_cell.angle_beta   90.00
_cell.angle_gamma   90.00
#
_symmetry.space_group_name_H-M   'P 1'
#
loop_
_entity.id
_entity.type
_entity.pdbx_description
1 polymer ?
#
loop_
_entity_poly.entity_id
_entity_poly.type
_entity_poly.pdbx_seq_one_letter_code
_entity_poly.pdbx_strand_id
1 'polypeptide(L)'
;MKVVILAGGFGTRLSEETGLRPKPLVEIGSRPIIWHIMKMYEAAGLTDFVICCGYKAAMIKNYFVNYFTENYDLTIDLGKHDVTFHGNPSEQWNVTMVDTGLETMTGGRIKRVREHIGDETFCLTYGDGV
;
A
#
# COMPACT_ATOMS: atom_id res chain seq x y z
N MET A 1 -6.55 -15.27 4.98
CA MET A 1 -7.45 -14.13 5.24
C MET A 1 -6.77 -12.86 4.74
N LYS A 2 -7.45 -12.12 3.88
CA LYS A 2 -6.92 -10.89 3.25
C LYS A 2 -7.32 -9.64 4.01
N VAL A 3 -6.55 -8.58 3.83
CA VAL A 3 -6.83 -7.24 4.36
C VAL A 3 -7.06 -6.28 3.20
N VAL A 4 -8.26 -5.74 3.09
CA VAL A 4 -8.63 -4.74 2.10
C VAL A 4 -8.42 -3.34 2.66
N ILE A 5 -7.62 -2.53 1.98
CA ILE A 5 -7.29 -1.16 2.39
C ILE A 5 -7.86 -0.17 1.38
N LEU A 6 -8.72 0.75 1.83
CA LEU A 6 -9.29 1.81 1.00
C LEU A 6 -8.30 2.97 0.85
N ALA A 7 -7.76 3.16 -0.36
CA ALA A 7 -6.68 4.12 -0.62
C ALA A 7 -6.97 5.06 -1.82
N GLY A 8 -8.21 5.07 -2.33
CA GLY A 8 -8.57 5.79 -3.55
C GLY A 8 -9.24 7.15 -3.37
N GLY A 9 -9.43 7.61 -2.12
CA GLY A 9 -10.08 8.88 -1.82
C GLY A 9 -9.21 10.11 -2.14
N PHE A 10 -9.86 11.25 -2.41
CA PHE A 10 -9.19 12.50 -2.78
C PHE A 10 -8.42 13.19 -1.64
N GLY A 11 -8.72 12.87 -0.37
CA GLY A 11 -8.01 13.44 0.78
C GLY A 11 -8.24 14.94 1.02
N THR A 12 -9.34 15.51 0.51
CA THR A 12 -9.60 16.96 0.44
C THR A 12 -9.53 17.75 1.75
N ARG A 13 -9.57 17.08 2.92
CA ARG A 13 -9.45 17.72 4.24
C ARG A 13 -8.00 18.01 4.67
N LEU A 14 -7.02 17.49 3.95
CA LEU A 14 -5.57 17.62 4.21
C LEU A 14 -4.86 18.17 2.96
N SER A 15 -5.47 19.19 2.33
CA SER A 15 -5.16 19.65 0.98
C SER A 15 -3.70 20.04 0.74
N GLU A 16 -2.99 20.53 1.75
CA GLU A 16 -1.58 20.95 1.65
C GLU A 16 -0.66 19.75 1.33
N GLU A 17 -0.84 18.64 2.02
CA GLU A 17 -0.07 17.40 1.80
C GLU A 17 -0.69 16.52 0.71
N THR A 18 -2.02 16.46 0.62
CA THR A 18 -2.70 15.59 -0.34
C THR A 18 -2.62 16.10 -1.78
N GLY A 19 -2.36 17.40 -1.95
CA GLY A 19 -2.03 18.02 -3.23
C GLY A 19 -0.72 17.49 -3.82
N LEU A 20 0.20 17.01 -2.99
CA LEU A 20 1.48 16.42 -3.41
C LEU A 20 1.39 14.89 -3.52
N ARG A 21 0.87 14.19 -2.51
CA ARG A 21 0.79 12.71 -2.45
C ARG A 21 -0.58 12.22 -1.98
N PRO A 22 -1.03 10.98 -2.30
CA PRO A 22 -2.29 10.48 -1.75
C PRO A 22 -2.18 10.33 -0.22
N LYS A 23 -3.29 10.56 0.52
CA LYS A 23 -3.29 10.53 2.01
C LYS A 23 -2.62 9.29 2.62
N PRO A 24 -2.80 8.06 2.10
CA PRO A 24 -2.12 6.87 2.61
C PRO A 24 -0.59 6.91 2.56
N LEU A 25 -0.01 7.79 1.73
CA LEU A 25 1.44 8.01 1.62
C LEU A 25 1.95 9.22 2.41
N VAL A 26 1.10 9.91 3.17
CA VAL A 26 1.55 10.90 4.15
C VAL A 26 2.37 10.18 5.23
N GLU A 27 3.50 10.75 5.59
CA GLU A 27 4.47 10.13 6.50
C GLU A 27 4.20 10.47 7.96
N ILE A 28 4.39 9.47 8.82
CA ILE A 28 4.45 9.59 10.28
C ILE A 28 5.74 8.88 10.70
N GLY A 29 6.70 9.61 11.29
CA GLY A 29 7.98 9.02 11.70
C GLY A 29 8.75 8.37 10.54
N SER A 30 8.87 9.07 9.41
CA SER A 30 9.61 8.62 8.20
C SER A 30 9.03 7.40 7.47
N ARG A 31 7.82 6.95 7.82
CA ARG A 31 7.11 5.87 7.13
C ARG A 31 5.69 6.30 6.80
N PRO A 32 5.13 5.91 5.64
CA PRO A 32 3.79 6.33 5.26
C PRO A 32 2.72 5.69 6.13
N ILE A 33 1.57 6.34 6.29
CA ILE A 33 0.41 5.83 7.05
C ILE A 33 0.05 4.39 6.64
N ILE A 34 0.02 4.10 5.35
CA ILE A 34 -0.32 2.76 4.86
C ILE A 34 0.65 1.69 5.36
N TRP A 35 1.94 2.02 5.53
CA TRP A 35 2.94 1.12 6.08
C TRP A 35 2.64 0.81 7.55
N HIS A 36 2.31 1.82 8.35
CA HIS A 36 1.95 1.63 9.76
C HIS A 36 0.72 0.73 9.91
N ILE A 37 -0.31 0.95 9.08
CA ILE A 37 -1.51 0.11 9.04
C ILE A 37 -1.14 -1.33 8.71
N MET A 38 -0.33 -1.56 7.68
CA MET A 38 0.09 -2.90 7.29
C MET A 38 0.92 -3.59 8.38
N LYS A 39 1.79 -2.87 9.09
CA LYS A 39 2.54 -3.41 10.24
C LYS A 39 1.62 -3.85 11.39
N MET A 40 0.53 -3.12 11.65
CA MET A 40 -0.46 -3.55 12.67
C MET A 40 -1.12 -4.88 12.29
N TYR A 41 -1.48 -5.05 11.01
CA TYR A 41 -2.04 -6.31 10.52
C TYR A 41 -1.02 -7.44 10.50
N GLU A 42 0.23 -7.15 10.13
CA GLU A 42 1.32 -8.12 10.19
C GLU A 42 1.57 -8.61 11.64
N ALA A 43 1.50 -7.72 12.62
CA ALA A 43 1.61 -8.10 14.04
C ALA A 43 0.49 -9.06 14.48
N ALA A 44 -0.66 -9.05 13.77
CA ALA A 44 -1.75 -10.01 13.93
C ALA A 44 -1.64 -11.23 12.98
N GLY A 45 -0.54 -11.39 12.26
CA GLY A 45 -0.28 -12.51 11.34
C GLY A 45 -0.93 -12.37 9.96
N LEU A 46 -1.40 -11.18 9.58
CA LEU A 46 -2.08 -10.92 8.31
C LEU A 46 -1.14 -10.14 7.38
N THR A 47 -0.67 -10.79 6.31
CA THR A 47 0.32 -10.23 5.38
C THR A 47 -0.13 -10.19 3.91
N ASP A 48 -1.39 -10.57 3.63
CA ASP A 48 -1.96 -10.55 2.28
C ASP A 48 -2.91 -9.35 2.12
N PHE A 49 -2.49 -8.35 1.36
CA PHE A 49 -3.12 -7.04 1.28
C PHE A 49 -3.70 -6.76 -0.11
N VAL A 50 -4.91 -6.21 -0.13
CA VAL A 50 -5.57 -5.71 -1.34
C VAL A 50 -5.85 -4.22 -1.19
N ILE A 51 -5.11 -3.40 -1.91
CA ILE A 51 -5.21 -1.95 -1.86
C ILE A 51 -6.14 -1.46 -2.96
N CYS A 52 -7.25 -0.85 -2.56
CA CYS A 52 -8.22 -0.21 -3.45
C CYS A 52 -7.72 1.19 -3.83
N CYS A 53 -6.93 1.29 -4.89
CA CYS A 53 -6.38 2.53 -5.41
C CYS A 53 -7.43 3.36 -6.17
N GLY A 54 -7.16 4.64 -6.35
CA GLY A 54 -8.00 5.58 -7.09
C GLY A 54 -7.23 6.86 -7.38
N TYR A 55 -7.57 7.96 -6.71
CA TYR A 55 -6.80 9.21 -6.82
C TYR A 55 -5.30 8.94 -6.61
N LYS A 56 -4.47 9.35 -7.58
CA LYS A 56 -3.01 9.21 -7.54
C LYS A 56 -2.50 7.77 -7.36
N ALA A 57 -3.22 6.77 -7.87
CA ALA A 57 -2.85 5.36 -7.79
C ALA A 57 -1.40 5.05 -8.20
N ALA A 58 -0.85 5.76 -9.19
CA ALA A 58 0.52 5.57 -9.67
C ALA A 58 1.56 5.76 -8.56
N MET A 59 1.36 6.70 -7.62
CA MET A 59 2.31 6.90 -6.51
C MET A 59 2.27 5.76 -5.51
N ILE A 60 1.08 5.21 -5.21
CA ILE A 60 0.97 4.02 -4.34
C ILE A 60 1.68 2.84 -5.00
N LYS A 61 1.46 2.64 -6.30
CA LYS A 61 2.16 1.59 -7.06
C LYS A 61 3.67 1.76 -7.03
N ASN A 62 4.15 2.97 -7.28
CA ASN A 62 5.57 3.28 -7.27
C ASN A 62 6.22 3.00 -5.91
N TYR A 63 5.55 3.38 -4.82
CA TYR A 63 6.03 3.11 -3.45
C TYR A 63 6.29 1.62 -3.21
N PHE A 64 5.33 0.73 -3.54
CA PHE A 64 5.51 -0.70 -3.31
C PHE A 64 6.47 -1.35 -4.32
N VAL A 65 6.49 -0.90 -5.59
CA VAL A 65 7.45 -1.39 -6.59
C VAL A 65 8.89 -1.08 -6.19
N ASN A 66 9.12 0.11 -5.63
CA ASN A 66 10.45 0.56 -5.20
C ASN A 66 10.68 0.37 -3.69
N TYR A 67 9.87 -0.45 -3.02
CA TYR A 67 9.91 -0.58 -1.56
C TYR A 67 11.32 -0.90 -1.05
N PHE A 68 11.98 -1.89 -1.64
CA PHE A 68 13.31 -2.28 -1.17
C PHE A 68 14.36 -1.20 -1.46
N THR A 69 14.28 -0.53 -2.62
CA THR A 69 15.22 0.55 -2.97
C THR A 69 15.04 1.81 -2.14
N GLU A 70 13.83 2.07 -1.64
CA GLU A 70 13.54 3.22 -0.79
C GLU A 70 13.87 2.96 0.70
N ASN A 71 13.93 1.70 1.12
CA ASN A 71 14.02 1.34 2.54
C ASN A 71 15.30 0.60 2.95
N TYR A 72 16.13 0.18 2.00
CA TYR A 72 17.37 -0.55 2.27
C TYR A 72 18.53 0.03 1.47
N ASP A 73 19.72 -0.01 2.06
CA ASP A 73 20.95 0.24 1.33
C ASP A 73 21.15 -0.87 0.29
N LEU A 74 21.76 -0.53 -0.85
CA LEU A 74 21.93 -1.47 -1.96
C LEU A 74 23.32 -1.40 -2.58
N THR A 75 23.79 -2.54 -3.06
CA THR A 75 24.96 -2.66 -3.95
C THR A 75 24.52 -3.27 -5.27
N ILE A 76 24.87 -2.61 -6.37
CA ILE A 76 24.59 -3.06 -7.73
C ILE A 76 25.90 -3.49 -8.37
N ASP A 77 26.00 -4.77 -8.74
CA ASP A 77 27.09 -5.28 -9.57
C ASP A 77 26.64 -5.23 -11.05
N LEU A 78 27.07 -4.17 -11.74
CA LEU A 78 26.73 -3.97 -13.16
C LEU A 78 27.36 -5.02 -14.09
N GLY A 79 28.45 -5.68 -13.69
CA GLY A 79 29.08 -6.73 -14.49
C GLY A 79 28.34 -8.06 -14.42
N LYS A 80 27.69 -8.33 -13.28
CA LYS A 80 26.88 -9.55 -13.06
C LYS A 80 25.38 -9.33 -13.25
N HIS A 81 24.95 -8.08 -13.44
CA HIS A 81 23.54 -7.68 -13.44
C HIS A 81 22.81 -8.12 -12.17
N ASP A 82 23.45 -7.94 -11.02
CA ASP A 82 22.96 -8.40 -9.72
C ASP A 82 22.74 -7.23 -8.76
N VAL A 83 21.75 -7.37 -7.87
CA VAL A 83 21.38 -6.37 -6.86
C VAL A 83 21.35 -7.04 -5.49
N THR A 84 22.21 -6.56 -4.60
CA THR A 84 22.25 -6.97 -3.19
C THR A 84 21.60 -5.89 -2.34
N PHE A 85 20.63 -6.26 -1.51
CA PHE A 85 20.02 -5.40 -0.50
C PHE A 85 20.68 -5.65 0.85
N HIS A 86 21.08 -4.59 1.55
CA HIS A 86 21.73 -4.68 2.85
C HIS A 86 20.70 -4.50 3.96
N GLY A 87 20.71 -5.42 4.93
CA GLY A 87 19.74 -5.46 6.02
C GLY A 87 18.99 -6.78 6.05
N ASN A 88 17.90 -6.84 6.82
CA ASN A 88 17.02 -8.00 6.86
C ASN A 88 15.64 -7.58 6.32
N PRO A 89 15.30 -7.90 5.07
CA PRO A 89 13.95 -7.69 4.55
C PRO A 89 12.98 -8.57 5.35
N SER A 90 12.29 -7.97 6.31
CA SER A 90 11.45 -8.71 7.28
C SER A 90 10.01 -8.85 6.81
N GLU A 91 9.58 -7.94 5.93
CA GLU A 91 8.22 -7.77 5.47
C GLU A 91 7.90 -8.85 4.43
N GLN A 92 7.14 -9.85 4.87
CA GLN A 92 6.65 -10.94 4.02
C GLN A 92 5.26 -10.61 3.45
N TRP A 93 5.12 -9.40 2.90
CA TRP A 93 3.85 -8.89 2.41
C TRP A 93 3.57 -9.30 0.97
N ASN A 94 2.37 -9.82 0.73
CA ASN A 94 1.81 -9.94 -0.61
C ASN A 94 0.88 -8.74 -0.83
N VAL A 95 1.17 -7.88 -1.82
CA VAL A 95 0.45 -6.62 -2.01
C VAL A 95 -0.17 -6.55 -3.40
N THR A 96 -1.50 -6.66 -3.47
CA THR A 96 -2.28 -6.48 -4.69
C THR A 96 -2.83 -5.06 -4.75
N MET A 97 -2.49 -4.30 -5.80
CA MET A 97 -2.94 -2.92 -5.98
C MET A 97 -3.89 -2.80 -7.16
N VAL A 98 -5.16 -2.51 -6.87
CA VAL A 98 -6.24 -2.51 -7.87
C VAL A 98 -6.70 -1.08 -8.12
N ASP A 99 -6.74 -0.65 -9.38
CA ASP A 99 -7.44 0.59 -9.72
C ASP A 99 -8.95 0.37 -9.59
N THR A 100 -9.53 0.95 -8.55
CA THR A 100 -10.95 0.83 -8.25
C THR A 100 -11.74 2.05 -8.74
N GLY A 101 -11.17 2.91 -9.58
CA GLY A 101 -11.81 4.06 -10.23
C GLY A 101 -11.77 5.33 -9.37
N LEU A 102 -11.67 6.48 -10.03
CA LEU A 102 -11.52 7.78 -9.37
C LEU A 102 -12.75 8.17 -8.54
N GLU A 103 -13.94 8.08 -9.14
CA GLU A 103 -15.21 8.57 -8.55
C GLU A 103 -15.95 7.49 -7.75
N THR A 104 -15.29 6.36 -7.50
CA THR A 104 -15.97 5.20 -6.91
C THR A 104 -16.02 5.30 -5.40
N MET A 105 -17.22 5.18 -4.85
CA MET A 105 -17.44 5.20 -3.41
C MET A 105 -17.01 3.88 -2.75
N THR A 106 -16.86 3.88 -1.43
CA THR A 106 -16.32 2.76 -0.63
C THR A 106 -16.87 1.39 -1.02
N GLY A 107 -18.19 1.21 -1.01
CA GLY A 107 -18.81 -0.08 -1.35
C GLY A 107 -18.53 -0.54 -2.79
N GLY A 108 -18.48 0.40 -3.73
CA GLY A 108 -18.14 0.12 -5.13
C GLY A 108 -16.70 -0.34 -5.29
N ARG A 109 -15.77 0.23 -4.51
CA ARG A 109 -14.36 -0.19 -4.51
C ARG A 109 -14.21 -1.63 -4.02
N ILE A 110 -14.88 -1.96 -2.91
CA ILE A 110 -14.89 -3.31 -2.34
C ILE A 110 -15.47 -4.31 -3.36
N LYS A 111 -16.59 -3.97 -4.02
CA LYS A 111 -17.19 -4.82 -5.06
C LYS A 111 -16.21 -5.12 -6.21
N ARG A 112 -15.39 -4.15 -6.61
CA ARG A 112 -14.43 -4.30 -7.72
C ARG A 112 -13.23 -5.18 -7.39
N VAL A 113 -12.91 -5.37 -6.12
CA VAL A 113 -11.82 -6.25 -5.69
C VAL A 113 -12.29 -7.65 -5.29
N ARG A 114 -13.57 -7.99 -5.53
CA ARG A 114 -14.17 -9.27 -5.16
C ARG A 114 -13.34 -10.47 -5.61
N GLU A 115 -12.85 -10.47 -6.86
CA GLU A 115 -12.07 -11.59 -7.41
C GLU A 115 -10.71 -11.75 -6.72
N HIS A 116 -10.11 -10.67 -6.24
CA HIS A 116 -8.88 -10.71 -5.47
C HIS A 116 -9.11 -11.19 -4.03
N ILE A 117 -10.30 -10.93 -3.47
CA ILE A 117 -10.69 -11.41 -2.14
C ILE A 117 -11.02 -12.90 -2.19
N GLY A 118 -11.84 -13.34 -3.15
CA GLY A 118 -12.37 -14.71 -3.21
C GLY A 118 -13.64 -14.89 -2.38
N ASP A 119 -13.96 -16.15 -2.04
CA ASP A 119 -15.14 -16.53 -1.23
C ASP A 119 -14.73 -16.86 0.22
N GLU A 120 -14.02 -15.92 0.86
CA GLU A 120 -13.52 -16.03 2.23
C GLU A 120 -13.82 -14.77 3.04
N THR A 121 -13.79 -14.87 4.37
CA THR A 121 -13.85 -13.69 5.24
C THR A 121 -12.57 -12.85 5.06
N PHE A 122 -12.71 -11.53 5.13
CA PHE A 122 -11.61 -10.59 4.98
C PHE A 122 -11.73 -9.42 5.97
N CYS A 123 -10.61 -8.76 6.26
CA CYS A 123 -10.59 -7.52 7.02
C CYS A 123 -10.74 -6.32 6.09
N LEU A 124 -11.37 -5.24 6.56
CA LEU A 124 -11.50 -3.99 5.82
C LEU A 124 -11.07 -2.83 6.70
N THR A 125 -10.23 -1.94 6.18
CA THR A 125 -9.88 -0.69 6.86
C THR A 125 -9.73 0.47 5.87
N TYR A 126 -9.68 1.68 6.41
CA TYR A 126 -9.31 2.88 5.66
C TYR A 126 -7.79 3.05 5.69
N GLY A 127 -7.20 3.47 4.56
CA GLY A 127 -5.77 3.73 4.43
C GLY A 127 -5.30 5.02 5.10
N ASP A 128 -6.06 5.56 6.05
CA ASP A 128 -5.79 6.81 6.73
C ASP A 128 -6.11 6.81 8.24
N GLY A 129 -6.42 5.64 8.81
CA GLY A 129 -6.63 5.45 10.25
C GLY A 129 -5.40 4.85 10.92
N VAL A 130 -4.60 5.70 11.57
CA VAL A 130 -3.51 5.36 12.50
C VAL A 130 -3.88 5.88 13.87
#